data_AF-A0A420FBF3-F1
#
_entry.id   AF-A0A420FBF3-F1
#
_cell.length_a   1.000
_cell.length_b   1.000
_cell.length_c   1.000
_cell.angle_alpha   90.00
_cell.angle_beta   90.00
_cell.angle_gamma   90.00
#
_symmetry.space_group_name_H-M   'P 1'
#
loop_
_entity.id
_entity.type
_entity.pdbx_description
1 polymer ?
#
loop_
_entity_poly.entity_id
_entity_poly.type
_entity_poly.pdbx_seq_one_letter_code
_entity_poly.pdbx_strand_id
1 'polypeptide(L)'
;MKAIYSILLLLTFGCNDPNGCEETKQYAESSEANIILLKKIKHKFEDYVLIGVDPSTKRDTVQLLPARWFVNVEPLCDLGDTIVKRKGVPIIEVHKTKMKYDTTRFDIELTCTDYLVNGKPLDQWNEFQKSYNNKHHSQ
;
A
#
# COMPACT_ATOMS: atom_id res chain seq x y z
N MET A 1 17.00 48.60 -19.74
CA MET A 1 17.27 47.15 -19.50
C MET A 1 17.68 46.94 -18.05
N LYS A 2 16.77 46.66 -17.12
CA LYS A 2 17.05 46.03 -15.79
C LYS A 2 15.73 45.52 -15.19
N ALA A 3 15.25 44.39 -15.68
CA ALA A 3 14.09 43.68 -15.09
C ALA A 3 14.24 42.17 -15.33
N ILE A 4 15.39 41.62 -14.95
CA ILE A 4 15.67 40.17 -15.08
C ILE A 4 16.41 39.71 -13.82
N TYR A 5 15.84 39.95 -12.63
CA TYR A 5 16.39 39.40 -11.38
C TYR A 5 15.31 39.06 -10.35
N SER A 6 14.06 38.81 -10.78
CA SER A 6 12.97 38.51 -9.83
C SER A 6 12.24 37.19 -10.08
N ILE A 7 12.75 36.33 -10.97
CA ILE A 7 12.13 35.02 -11.27
C ILE A 7 12.93 33.84 -10.67
N LEU A 8 14.15 34.07 -10.19
CA LEU A 8 15.01 33.00 -9.67
C LEU A 8 14.81 32.67 -8.18
N LEU A 9 13.81 33.27 -7.52
CA LEU A 9 13.53 33.04 -6.09
C LEU A 9 12.27 32.19 -5.83
N LEU A 10 11.60 31.71 -6.88
CA LEU A 10 10.34 30.96 -6.77
C LEU A 10 10.50 29.43 -6.84
N LEU A 11 11.74 28.91 -6.88
CA LEU A 11 12.00 27.47 -7.03
C LEU A 11 12.43 26.75 -5.74
N THR A 12 12.39 27.39 -4.57
CA THR A 12 12.82 26.77 -3.30
C THR A 12 11.68 26.27 -2.40
N PHE A 13 10.41 26.36 -2.83
CA PHE A 13 9.29 25.77 -2.10
C PHE A 13 8.96 24.40 -2.67
N GLY A 14 9.67 23.39 -2.20
CA GLY A 14 9.38 22.00 -2.59
C GLY A 14 10.41 20.99 -2.11
N CYS A 15 11.00 21.18 -0.93
CA CYS A 15 11.74 20.10 -0.28
C CYS A 15 10.92 19.68 0.95
N ASN A 16 10.15 18.60 0.80
CA ASN A 16 9.84 17.77 1.96
C ASN A 16 11.16 17.47 2.67
N ASP A 17 11.13 17.47 4.01
CA ASP A 17 12.28 17.15 4.85
C ASP A 17 12.99 15.89 4.29
N PRO A 18 14.20 16.03 3.69
CA PRO A 18 14.87 14.94 3.00
C PRO A 18 15.11 13.73 3.91
N ASN A 19 15.28 13.98 5.21
CA ASN A 19 15.49 12.94 6.20
C ASN A 19 14.22 12.11 6.42
N GLY A 20 13.04 12.75 6.47
CA GLY A 20 11.77 12.04 6.65
C GLY A 20 11.37 11.17 5.46
N CYS A 21 11.72 11.60 4.23
CA CYS A 21 11.46 10.81 3.01
C CYS A 21 12.33 9.54 2.97
N GLU A 22 13.62 9.66 3.30
CA GLU A 22 14.52 8.51 3.35
C GLU A 22 14.13 7.53 4.47
N GLU A 23 13.76 8.02 5.66
CA GLU A 23 13.24 7.18 6.75
C GLU A 23 11.96 6.43 6.34
N THR A 24 11.04 7.11 5.65
CA THR A 24 9.79 6.51 5.17
C THR A 24 10.07 5.42 4.14
N LYS A 25 11.02 5.67 3.23
CA LYS A 25 11.46 4.68 2.24
C LYS A 25 12.10 3.47 2.91
N GLN A 26 13.04 3.67 3.82
CA GLN A 26 13.69 2.59 4.57
C GLN A 26 12.68 1.76 5.34
N TYR A 27 11.71 2.41 5.98
CA TYR A 27 10.59 1.74 6.63
C TYR A 27 9.79 0.88 5.65
N ALA A 28 9.36 1.43 4.51
CA ALA A 28 8.60 0.72 3.48
C ALA A 28 9.38 -0.48 2.90
N GLU A 29 10.70 -0.37 2.79
CA GLU A 29 11.56 -1.39 2.19
C GLU A 29 11.99 -2.49 3.19
N SER A 30 11.85 -2.26 4.49
CA SER A 30 12.42 -3.12 5.55
C SER A 30 11.80 -4.51 5.70
N SER A 31 10.49 -4.62 5.46
CA SER A 31 9.71 -5.83 5.76
C SER A 31 9.64 -6.82 4.58
N GLU A 32 9.28 -8.06 4.89
CA GLU A 32 8.98 -9.09 3.92
C GLU A 32 7.76 -9.91 4.36
N ALA A 33 6.94 -10.32 3.40
CA ALA A 33 5.85 -11.25 3.62
C ALA A 33 5.53 -12.02 2.34
N ASN A 34 5.10 -13.26 2.48
CA ASN A 34 4.57 -14.07 1.41
C ASN A 34 3.64 -15.11 2.01
N ILE A 35 2.34 -14.83 1.96
CA ILE A 35 1.36 -15.60 2.73
C ILE A 35 0.00 -15.67 2.02
N ILE A 36 -0.58 -16.86 1.98
CA ILE A 36 -1.99 -17.09 1.62
C ILE A 36 -2.82 -16.93 2.89
N LEU A 37 -3.73 -15.97 2.92
CA LEU A 37 -4.45 -15.58 4.12
C LEU A 37 -5.52 -16.62 4.50
N LEU A 38 -5.42 -17.24 5.68
CA LEU A 38 -6.41 -18.22 6.17
C LEU A 38 -7.32 -17.69 7.27
N LYS A 39 -6.90 -16.64 7.98
CA LYS A 39 -7.71 -15.98 9.01
C LYS A 39 -7.72 -14.48 8.79
N LYS A 40 -8.77 -13.82 9.29
CA LYS A 40 -8.84 -12.36 9.30
C LYS A 40 -7.56 -11.80 9.93
N ILE A 41 -7.04 -10.76 9.28
CA ILE A 41 -5.90 -9.99 9.78
C ILE A 41 -6.25 -9.49 11.19
N LYS A 42 -5.28 -9.56 12.11
CA LYS A 42 -5.44 -9.04 13.47
C LYS A 42 -4.48 -7.89 13.67
N HIS A 43 -4.95 -6.83 14.31
CA HIS A 43 -4.09 -5.74 14.76
C HIS A 43 -3.59 -6.02 16.18
N LYS A 44 -2.27 -5.97 16.39
CA LYS A 44 -1.63 -6.14 17.71
C LYS A 44 -0.52 -5.12 17.87
N PHE A 45 -0.72 -4.14 18.75
CA PHE A 45 0.19 -3.01 18.95
C PHE A 45 0.48 -2.25 17.64
N GLU A 46 1.73 -2.23 17.21
CA GLU A 46 2.20 -1.56 15.99
C GLU A 46 2.31 -2.53 14.80
N ASP A 47 1.78 -3.75 14.92
CA ASP A 47 1.87 -4.78 13.88
C ASP A 47 0.50 -5.32 13.48
N TYR A 48 0.38 -5.67 12.20
CA TYR A 48 -0.63 -6.57 11.70
C TYR A 48 -0.10 -8.00 11.70
N VAL A 49 -0.92 -8.90 12.24
CA VAL A 49 -0.65 -10.33 12.33
C VAL A 49 -1.39 -11.02 11.20
N LEU A 50 -0.63 -11.54 10.24
CA LEU A 50 -1.11 -12.31 9.11
C LEU A 50 -1.00 -13.79 9.47
N ILE A 51 -2.11 -14.53 9.40
CA ILE A 51 -2.15 -15.95 9.73
C ILE A 51 -2.64 -16.71 8.51
N GLY A 52 -1.85 -17.67 8.05
CA GLY A 52 -2.03 -18.25 6.73
C GLY A 52 -1.07 -19.39 6.43
N VAL A 53 -0.86 -19.63 5.14
CA VAL A 53 0.05 -20.66 4.62
C VAL A 53 1.13 -20.00 3.78
N ASP A 54 2.38 -20.39 4.00
CA ASP A 54 3.48 -20.00 3.11
C ASP A 54 3.29 -20.72 1.75
N PRO A 55 3.16 -19.99 0.64
CA PRO A 55 2.84 -20.60 -0.65
C PRO A 55 3.98 -21.48 -1.21
N SER A 56 5.22 -21.29 -0.77
CA SER A 56 6.39 -22.06 -1.21
C SER A 56 6.52 -23.36 -0.43
N THR A 57 6.35 -23.33 0.89
CA THR A 57 6.54 -24.50 1.77
C THR A 57 5.26 -25.26 2.08
N LYS A 58 4.09 -24.66 1.80
CA LYS A 58 2.76 -25.19 2.13
C LYS A 58 2.52 -25.40 3.63
N ARG A 59 3.30 -24.75 4.48
CA ARG A 59 3.17 -24.84 5.94
C ARG A 59 2.37 -23.67 6.49
N ASP A 60 1.61 -23.92 7.55
CA ASP A 60 0.99 -22.88 8.35
C ASP A 60 2.06 -21.92 8.88
N THR A 61 1.78 -20.64 8.79
CA THR A 61 2.72 -19.58 9.16
C THR A 61 2.01 -18.38 9.75
N VAL A 62 2.77 -17.62 10.54
CA VAL A 62 2.35 -16.32 11.08
C VAL A 62 3.42 -15.31 10.69
N GLN A 63 3.02 -14.27 9.99
CA GLN A 63 3.90 -13.18 9.57
C GLN A 63 3.42 -11.87 10.18
N LEU A 64 4.37 -10.99 10.49
CA LEU A 64 4.11 -9.67 11.05
C LEU A 64 4.46 -8.62 10.01
N LEU A 65 3.56 -7.67 9.80
CA LEU A 65 3.82 -6.49 8.98
C LEU A 65 3.53 -5.22 9.77
N PRO A 66 4.37 -4.18 9.65
CA PRO A 66 4.18 -2.94 10.39
C PRO A 66 2.83 -2.24 10.11
N ALA A 67 2.19 -1.72 11.17
CA ALA A 67 0.82 -1.21 11.16
C ALA A 67 0.58 -0.02 10.23
N ARG A 68 1.52 0.93 10.20
CA ARG A 68 1.35 2.14 9.38
C ARG A 68 1.08 1.81 7.92
N TRP A 69 1.65 0.70 7.46
CA TRP A 69 1.61 0.28 6.09
C TRP A 69 0.33 -0.44 5.67
N PHE A 70 -0.34 -1.11 6.61
CA PHE A 70 -1.42 -2.03 6.27
C PHE A 70 -2.82 -1.45 6.41
N VAL A 71 -2.99 -0.25 6.97
CA VAL A 71 -4.32 0.39 7.12
C VAL A 71 -5.05 0.54 5.79
N ASN A 72 -4.30 0.76 4.69
CA ASN A 72 -4.84 0.87 3.33
C ASN A 72 -4.91 -0.47 2.59
N VAL A 73 -4.21 -1.49 3.10
CA VAL A 73 -4.12 -2.83 2.50
C VAL A 73 -5.23 -3.74 3.03
N GLU A 74 -5.49 -3.69 4.33
CA GLU A 74 -6.47 -4.53 5.02
C GLU A 74 -7.87 -4.50 4.37
N PRO A 75 -8.43 -3.34 3.98
CA PRO A 75 -9.75 -3.28 3.32
C PRO A 75 -9.81 -3.98 1.95
N LEU A 76 -8.65 -4.20 1.31
CA LEU A 76 -8.54 -4.86 0.01
C LEU A 76 -8.33 -6.37 0.13
N CYS A 77 -8.07 -6.89 1.32
CA CYS A 77 -7.78 -8.31 1.55
C CYS A 77 -9.04 -9.12 1.85
N ASP A 78 -9.14 -10.30 1.24
CA ASP A 78 -10.14 -11.32 1.54
C ASP A 78 -9.43 -12.65 1.92
N LEU A 79 -10.17 -13.56 2.57
CA LEU A 79 -9.62 -14.90 2.87
C LEU A 79 -9.29 -15.65 1.58
N GLY A 80 -8.14 -16.32 1.59
CA GLY A 80 -7.60 -17.04 0.43
C GLY A 80 -6.68 -16.19 -0.44
N ASP A 81 -6.71 -14.86 -0.32
CA ASP A 81 -5.80 -14.00 -1.09
C ASP A 81 -4.35 -14.20 -0.68
N THR A 82 -3.45 -13.94 -1.63
CA THR A 82 -2.01 -13.99 -1.37
C THR A 82 -1.48 -12.58 -1.18
N ILE A 83 -0.80 -12.34 -0.06
CA ILE A 83 -0.13 -11.08 0.23
C ILE A 83 1.36 -11.28 0.03
N VAL A 84 1.95 -10.45 -0.84
CA VAL A 84 3.36 -10.48 -1.17
C VAL A 84 3.97 -9.13 -0.87
N LYS A 85 5.01 -9.14 -0.04
CA LYS A 85 5.86 -8.01 0.28
C LYS A 85 7.32 -8.46 0.12
N ARG A 86 8.02 -7.89 -0.86
CA ARG A 86 9.45 -8.15 -1.08
C ARG A 86 10.30 -7.14 -0.31
N LYS A 87 11.37 -7.62 0.33
CA LYS A 87 12.38 -6.76 0.94
C LYS A 87 13.00 -5.84 -0.13
N GLY A 88 13.24 -4.58 0.21
CA GLY A 88 13.79 -3.58 -0.72
C GLY A 88 12.80 -2.99 -1.72
N VAL A 89 11.51 -3.37 -1.67
CA VAL A 89 10.47 -2.86 -2.58
C VAL A 89 9.38 -2.16 -1.77
N PRO A 90 9.06 -0.88 -2.00
CA PRO A 90 8.07 -0.12 -1.21
C PRO A 90 6.61 -0.44 -1.59
N ILE A 91 6.34 -1.66 -2.06
CA ILE A 91 5.03 -2.11 -2.56
C ILE A 91 4.60 -3.40 -1.84
N ILE A 92 3.34 -3.43 -1.41
CA ILE A 92 2.62 -4.66 -1.07
C ILE A 92 1.73 -5.04 -2.25
N GLU A 93 1.84 -6.28 -2.69
CA GLU A 93 0.97 -6.86 -3.70
C GLU A 93 -0.11 -7.72 -2.99
N VAL A 94 -1.38 -7.47 -3.28
CA VAL A 94 -2.50 -8.32 -2.87
C VAL A 94 -3.05 -9.02 -4.11
N HIS A 95 -2.81 -10.33 -4.19
CA HIS A 95 -3.26 -11.19 -5.29
C HIS A 95 -4.57 -11.86 -4.90
N LYS A 96 -5.60 -11.60 -5.69
CA LYS A 96 -6.98 -11.94 -5.36
C LYS A 96 -7.35 -13.32 -5.87
N THR A 97 -8.03 -14.09 -5.03
CA THR A 97 -8.69 -15.33 -5.45
C THR A 97 -9.98 -15.07 -6.22
N LYS A 98 -10.64 -13.96 -5.92
CA LYS A 98 -11.85 -13.49 -6.60
C LYS A 98 -11.66 -12.03 -6.99
N MET A 99 -12.06 -11.70 -8.21
CA MET A 99 -11.96 -10.35 -8.74
C MET A 99 -12.68 -9.34 -7.83
N LYS A 100 -12.04 -8.20 -7.59
CA LYS A 100 -12.58 -7.06 -6.83
C LYS A 100 -12.24 -5.80 -7.60
N TYR A 101 -13.20 -4.90 -7.80
CA TYR A 101 -13.02 -3.70 -8.63
C TYR A 101 -12.45 -3.99 -10.03
N ASP A 102 -12.95 -5.05 -10.68
CA ASP A 102 -12.50 -5.53 -12.00
C ASP A 102 -10.99 -5.86 -12.10
N THR A 103 -10.32 -6.08 -10.96
CA THR A 103 -8.92 -6.51 -10.92
C THR A 103 -8.72 -7.73 -10.03
N THR A 104 -7.68 -8.49 -10.33
CA THR A 104 -7.20 -9.62 -9.51
C THR A 104 -5.93 -9.28 -8.74
N ARG A 105 -5.43 -8.03 -8.86
CA ARG A 105 -4.22 -7.58 -8.20
C ARG A 105 -4.34 -6.13 -7.75
N PHE A 106 -3.90 -5.88 -6.51
CA PHE A 106 -3.67 -4.54 -5.98
C PHE A 106 -2.21 -4.38 -5.62
N ASP A 107 -1.59 -3.30 -6.11
CA ASP A 107 -0.28 -2.85 -5.70
C ASP A 107 -0.48 -1.60 -4.81
N ILE A 108 -0.08 -1.72 -3.54
CA ILE A 108 -0.15 -0.63 -2.57
C ILE A 108 1.26 -0.15 -2.30
N GLU A 109 1.57 1.06 -2.76
CA GLU A 109 2.88 1.69 -2.63
C GLU A 109 2.86 2.74 -1.52
N LEU A 110 3.91 2.77 -0.68
CA LEU A 110 4.15 3.90 0.22
C LEU A 110 5.22 4.81 -0.39
N THR A 111 4.80 6.04 -0.67
CA THR A 111 5.68 7.11 -1.15
C THR A 111 6.12 7.99 0.03
N CYS A 112 6.96 8.98 -0.23
CA CYS A 112 7.39 9.93 0.80
C CYS A 112 6.28 10.86 1.31
N THR A 113 5.18 11.00 0.56
CA THR A 113 4.08 11.91 0.89
C THR A 113 2.80 11.20 1.28
N ASP A 114 2.53 10.06 0.64
CA ASP A 114 1.24 9.37 0.75
C ASP A 114 1.32 7.92 0.24
N TYR A 115 0.18 7.26 0.13
CA TYR A 115 0.03 5.94 -0.47
C TYR A 115 -0.53 6.02 -1.88
N LEU A 116 -0.14 5.07 -2.72
CA LEU A 116 -0.76 4.83 -4.01
C LEU A 116 -1.41 3.44 -4.02
N VAL A 117 -2.61 3.33 -4.58
CA VAL A 117 -3.26 2.06 -4.87
C VAL A 117 -3.35 1.91 -6.39
N ASN A 118 -2.66 0.90 -6.93
CA ASN A 118 -2.49 0.70 -8.38
C ASN A 118 -2.03 1.98 -9.09
N GLY A 119 -1.07 2.70 -8.48
CA GLY A 119 -0.52 3.97 -9.00
C GLY A 119 -1.45 5.18 -8.86
N LYS A 120 -2.62 5.04 -8.23
CA LYS A 120 -3.54 6.16 -7.96
C LYS A 120 -3.35 6.68 -6.53
N PRO A 121 -3.25 8.00 -6.33
CA PRO A 121 -3.38 8.61 -5.02
C PRO A 121 -4.65 8.16 -4.28
N LEU A 122 -4.60 8.11 -2.95
CA LEU A 122 -5.71 7.58 -2.12
C LEU A 122 -7.04 8.29 -2.34
N ASP A 123 -7.04 9.61 -2.53
CA ASP A 123 -8.23 10.40 -2.84
C ASP A 123 -8.89 9.93 -4.15
N GLN A 124 -8.11 9.79 -5.22
CA GLN A 124 -8.59 9.28 -6.51
C GLN A 124 -9.05 7.82 -6.42
N TRP A 125 -8.35 7.01 -5.63
CA TRP A 125 -8.75 5.62 -5.36
C TRP A 125 -10.11 5.56 -4.65
N ASN A 126 -10.31 6.40 -3.62
CA ASN A 126 -11.56 6.47 -2.86
C ASN A 126 -12.73 6.94 -3.74
N GLU A 127 -12.50 7.92 -4.62
CA GLU A 127 -13.49 8.37 -5.60
C GLU A 127 -13.87 7.25 -6.58
N PHE A 128 -12.88 6.52 -7.08
CA PHE A 128 -13.11 5.36 -7.94
C PHE A 128 -13.93 4.28 -7.21
N GLN A 129 -13.58 3.92 -5.98
CA GLN A 129 -14.32 2.92 -5.19
C GLN A 129 -15.78 3.35 -5.00
N LYS A 130 -16.02 4.62 -4.66
CA LYS A 130 -17.36 5.17 -4.48
C LYS A 130 -18.17 5.10 -5.78
N SER A 131 -17.56 5.49 -6.91
CA SER A 131 -18.19 5.42 -8.23
C SER A 131 -18.53 3.98 -8.64
N TYR A 132 -17.59 3.05 -8.45
CA TYR A 132 -17.78 1.63 -8.75
C TYR A 132 -18.92 1.03 -7.91
N ASN A 133 -18.90 1.26 -6.61
CA ASN A 133 -19.94 0.78 -5.70
C ASN A 133 -21.32 1.33 -6.08
N ASN A 134 -21.44 2.61 -6.42
CA ASN A 134 -22.70 3.20 -6.85
C ASN A 134 -23.25 2.57 -8.15
N LYS A 135 -22.36 2.26 -9.10
CA LYS A 135 -22.73 1.63 -10.37
C LYS A 135 -23.20 0.18 -10.21
N HIS A 136 -22.63 -0.54 -9.25
CA HIS A 136 -22.89 -1.97 -9.05
C HIS A 136 -23.87 -2.28 -7.90
N HIS A 137 -24.20 -1.33 -7.03
CA HIS A 137 -25.29 -1.44 -6.04
C HIS A 137 -26.64 -0.92 -6.54
N SER A 138 -26.69 -0.28 -7.72
CA SER A 138 -27.94 0.18 -8.34
C SER A 138 -28.59 -0.90 -9.23
N GLN A 139 -28.13 -2.15 -9.12
CA GLN A 139 -28.68 -3.36 -9.76
C GLN A 139 -29.16 -4.34 -8.69
#